data_AF-A0A8J2P1S5-F1
#
_entry.id   AF-A0A8J2P1S5-F1
#
_cell.length_a   1.000
_cell.length_b   1.000
_cell.length_c   1.000
_cell.angle_alpha   90.00
_cell.angle_beta   90.00
_cell.angle_gamma   90.00
#
_symmetry.space_group_name_H-M   'P 1'
#
loop_
_entity.id
_entity.type
_entity.pdbx_description
1 polymer ?
#
loop_
_entity_poly.entity_id
_entity_poly.type
_entity_poly.pdbx_seq_one_letter_code
_entity_poly.pdbx_strand_id
1 'polypeptide(L)'
;VRRPKRKGARECGPQRLSNNNTINQELSSETDAESAYFNEIKKWIPPAEIRQGFPYYFSGYDYDGRPILVAEMGKWKWSSVFGRGANPQTERALETHIIQALYRMSILSQDSPDQEAVLVLDFDGFSHAQLGNTGYLRFLQRQLGNSEHFRGKLGYGYFVNVNFVAQTMLSFVKPMLGALFERVEIYGTNPRQWAPRLLRKIPKNQLAPWYGGSKDFKPLARIGILGYREYRKTCLFPKANQKPHSQQQRYQQFRQWTQGHLHLTPKQKAIVRKIAERLLKSLAPNIEHQLQRLGDRIYNGIRRDQQMSDEMEEKRHQENTSKPLKIIKQALKKGKKKIHRFRKG
;
A
#
# COMPACT_ATOMS: atom_id res chain seq x y z
N VAL A 1 -18.54 -59.49 -33.86
CA VAL A 1 -19.61 -58.90 -33.02
C VAL A 1 -19.36 -57.39 -32.88
N ARG A 2 -20.44 -56.60 -32.83
CA ARG A 2 -20.61 -55.21 -33.33
C ARG A 2 -19.73 -54.13 -32.66
N ARG A 3 -19.21 -53.18 -33.46
CA ARG A 3 -18.65 -51.89 -33.02
C ARG A 3 -19.78 -50.92 -32.63
N PRO A 4 -19.63 -50.08 -31.59
CA PRO A 4 -20.65 -49.10 -31.22
C PRO A 4 -20.63 -47.86 -32.14
N LYS A 5 -21.83 -47.38 -32.50
CA LYS A 5 -22.09 -46.21 -33.33
C LYS A 5 -21.73 -44.92 -32.58
N ARG A 6 -20.96 -44.03 -33.21
CA ARG A 6 -20.77 -42.63 -32.77
C ARG A 6 -22.09 -41.87 -32.91
N LYS A 7 -22.59 -41.31 -31.80
CA LYS A 7 -23.73 -40.38 -31.79
C LYS A 7 -23.25 -38.98 -32.21
N GLY A 8 -24.09 -38.32 -33.00
CA GLY A 8 -23.80 -37.08 -33.74
C GLY A 8 -23.47 -35.86 -32.87
N ALA A 9 -22.68 -34.98 -33.48
CA ALA A 9 -22.38 -33.65 -33.00
C ALA A 9 -23.67 -32.81 -32.95
N ARG A 10 -23.93 -32.16 -31.82
CA ARG A 10 -24.94 -31.10 -31.70
C ARG A 10 -24.29 -29.78 -32.13
N GLU A 11 -24.91 -29.11 -33.08
CA GLU A 11 -24.56 -27.76 -33.50
C GLU A 11 -24.79 -26.78 -32.33
N CYS A 12 -23.74 -26.03 -31.98
CA CYS A 12 -23.84 -24.92 -31.04
C CYS A 12 -24.37 -23.69 -31.78
N GLY A 13 -25.63 -23.34 -31.54
CA GLY A 13 -26.20 -22.07 -32.00
C GLY A 13 -25.60 -20.87 -31.25
N PRO A 14 -25.57 -19.66 -31.85
CA PRO A 14 -25.01 -18.47 -31.24
C PRO A 14 -25.87 -18.03 -30.05
N GLN A 15 -25.33 -18.14 -28.83
CA GLN A 15 -25.94 -17.55 -27.64
C GLN A 15 -25.92 -16.02 -27.76
N ARG A 16 -27.12 -15.41 -27.71
CA ARG A 16 -27.30 -13.96 -27.64
C ARG A 16 -26.64 -13.41 -26.37
N LEU A 17 -25.66 -12.53 -26.55
CA LEU A 17 -25.09 -11.69 -25.51
C LEU A 17 -26.10 -10.58 -25.15
N SER A 18 -27.03 -10.86 -24.24
CA SER A 18 -27.88 -9.84 -23.63
C SER A 18 -27.82 -9.97 -22.11
N ASN A 19 -26.75 -9.48 -21.47
CA ASN A 19 -26.67 -9.39 -20.01
C ASN A 19 -25.66 -8.34 -19.46
N ASN A 20 -25.28 -7.33 -20.25
CA ASN A 20 -24.34 -6.31 -19.76
C ASN A 20 -24.97 -5.31 -18.78
N ASN A 21 -26.30 -5.17 -18.76
CA ASN A 21 -26.98 -4.22 -17.87
C ASN A 21 -27.13 -4.75 -16.43
N THR A 22 -27.29 -6.07 -16.25
CA THR A 22 -27.45 -6.69 -14.92
C THR A 22 -26.13 -6.67 -14.14
N ILE A 23 -25.01 -6.94 -14.81
CA ILE A 23 -23.66 -6.96 -14.19
C ILE A 23 -23.28 -5.57 -13.65
N ASN A 24 -23.61 -4.50 -14.39
CA ASN A 24 -23.29 -3.13 -13.95
C ASN A 24 -24.16 -2.67 -12.76
N GLN A 25 -25.39 -3.17 -12.63
CA GLN A 25 -26.24 -2.88 -11.47
C GLN A 25 -25.74 -3.59 -10.20
N GLU A 26 -25.34 -4.86 -10.30
CA GLU A 26 -24.78 -5.62 -9.17
C GLU A 26 -23.45 -5.03 -8.69
N LEU A 27 -22.57 -4.62 -9.62
CA LEU A 27 -21.29 -4.00 -9.25
C LEU A 27 -21.49 -2.64 -8.55
N SER A 28 -22.50 -1.85 -8.97
CA SER A 28 -22.80 -0.57 -8.33
C SER A 28 -23.36 -0.72 -6.91
N SER A 29 -24.21 -1.73 -6.66
CA SER A 29 -24.80 -1.94 -5.34
C SER A 29 -23.78 -2.49 -4.33
N GLU A 30 -22.79 -3.28 -4.77
CA GLU A 30 -21.67 -3.71 -3.92
C GLU A 30 -20.82 -2.52 -3.45
N THR A 31 -20.52 -1.57 -4.35
CA THR A 31 -19.71 -0.38 -4.00
C THR A 31 -20.39 0.54 -2.99
N ASP A 32 -21.73 0.64 -3.04
CA ASP A 32 -22.51 1.43 -2.10
C ASP A 32 -22.56 0.76 -0.71
N ALA A 33 -22.74 -0.56 -0.66
CA ALA A 33 -22.74 -1.32 0.58
C ALA A 33 -21.37 -1.29 1.27
N GLU A 34 -20.29 -1.48 0.51
CA GLU A 34 -18.92 -1.39 1.01
C GLU A 34 -18.60 0.02 1.55
N SER A 35 -19.01 1.06 0.81
CA SER A 35 -18.86 2.45 1.25
C SER A 35 -19.64 2.75 2.54
N ALA A 36 -20.87 2.25 2.67
CA ALA A 36 -21.67 2.39 3.88
C ALA A 36 -21.00 1.71 5.09
N TYR A 37 -20.55 0.46 4.92
CA TYR A 37 -19.84 -0.30 5.95
C TYR A 37 -18.58 0.44 6.44
N PHE A 38 -17.75 0.95 5.53
CA PHE A 38 -16.57 1.72 5.93
C PHE A 38 -16.93 3.04 6.63
N ASN A 39 -18.03 3.68 6.25
CA ASN A 39 -18.50 4.89 6.94
C ASN A 39 -18.95 4.60 8.38
N GLU A 40 -19.48 3.41 8.66
CA GLU A 40 -19.78 2.96 10.01
C GLU A 40 -18.51 2.64 10.80
N ILE A 41 -17.58 1.87 10.22
CA ILE A 41 -16.30 1.54 10.88
C ILE A 41 -15.49 2.80 11.23
N LYS A 42 -15.51 3.83 10.39
CA LYS A 42 -14.84 5.12 10.70
C LYS A 42 -15.34 5.73 12.00
N LYS A 43 -16.63 5.61 12.28
CA LYS A 43 -17.31 6.19 13.44
C LYS A 43 -17.23 5.29 14.67
N TRP A 44 -17.06 3.99 14.47
CA TRP A 44 -17.01 3.00 15.54
C TRP A 44 -15.76 3.18 16.41
N ILE A 45 -15.95 3.41 17.72
CA ILE A 45 -14.87 3.53 18.70
C ILE A 45 -14.69 2.17 19.38
N PRO A 46 -13.50 1.54 19.29
CA PRO A 46 -13.27 0.28 19.96
C PRO A 46 -13.35 0.41 21.49
N PRO A 47 -13.85 -0.62 22.20
CA PRO A 47 -13.83 -0.71 23.65
C PRO A 47 -12.44 -0.39 24.22
N ALA A 48 -12.40 0.19 25.42
CA ALA A 48 -11.15 0.65 26.03
C ALA A 48 -10.15 -0.51 26.22
N GLU A 49 -10.66 -1.69 26.57
CA GLU A 49 -9.92 -2.93 26.77
C GLU A 49 -9.19 -3.34 25.49
N ILE A 50 -9.86 -3.24 24.34
CA ILE A 50 -9.27 -3.55 23.03
C ILE A 50 -8.25 -2.49 22.65
N ARG A 51 -8.58 -1.20 22.76
CA ARG A 51 -7.65 -0.11 22.40
C ARG A 51 -6.37 -0.12 23.23
N GLN A 52 -6.48 -0.44 24.52
CA GLN A 52 -5.35 -0.48 25.43
C GLN A 52 -4.62 -1.83 25.37
N GLY A 53 -5.35 -2.91 25.06
CA GLY A 53 -4.83 -4.26 24.99
C GLY A 53 -4.09 -4.57 23.68
N PHE A 54 -4.34 -3.83 22.60
CA PHE A 54 -3.74 -4.09 21.29
C PHE A 54 -3.07 -2.84 20.70
N PRO A 55 -1.98 -2.35 21.31
CA PRO A 55 -1.29 -1.17 20.83
C PRO A 55 -0.76 -1.34 19.40
N TYR A 56 -1.12 -0.39 18.56
CA TYR A 56 -0.51 -0.12 17.27
C TYR A 56 -0.45 1.39 17.03
N TYR A 57 0.40 1.83 16.10
CA TYR A 57 0.47 3.22 15.70
C TYR A 57 1.03 3.38 14.29
N PHE A 58 0.83 4.57 13.73
CA PHE A 58 1.35 4.95 12.43
C PHE A 58 2.67 5.70 12.61
N SER A 59 3.76 5.17 12.04
CA SER A 59 5.09 5.75 12.24
C SER A 59 5.46 6.78 11.17
N GLY A 60 4.74 6.87 10.06
CA GLY A 60 5.04 7.79 8.97
C GLY A 60 4.96 7.11 7.61
N TYR A 61 5.92 7.43 6.74
CA TYR A 61 6.00 6.90 5.38
C TYR A 61 7.40 6.34 5.07
N ASP A 62 7.48 5.34 4.21
CA ASP A 62 8.75 4.81 3.69
C ASP A 62 9.29 5.69 2.54
N TYR A 63 10.41 5.30 1.91
CA TYR A 63 10.96 6.07 0.78
C TYR A 63 10.06 6.07 -0.47
N ASP A 64 9.15 5.09 -0.60
CA ASP A 64 8.18 4.97 -1.70
C ASP A 64 6.83 5.63 -1.34
N GLY A 65 6.78 6.38 -0.24
CA GLY A 65 5.58 7.07 0.24
C GLY A 65 4.53 6.15 0.86
N ARG A 66 4.84 4.88 1.14
CA ARG A 66 3.90 3.89 1.69
C ARG A 66 3.72 4.12 3.19
N PRO A 67 2.49 4.08 3.72
CA PRO A 67 2.27 4.29 5.15
C PRO A 67 2.84 3.12 5.97
N ILE A 68 3.40 3.45 7.12
CA ILE A 68 4.02 2.49 8.04
C ILE A 68 3.10 2.27 9.23
N LEU A 69 2.61 1.04 9.39
CA LEU A 69 1.91 0.57 10.58
C LEU A 69 2.89 -0.22 11.46
N VAL A 70 3.00 0.18 12.73
CA VAL A 70 3.76 -0.55 13.74
C VAL A 70 2.78 -1.17 14.73
N ALA A 71 2.90 -2.47 14.97
CA ALA A 71 2.13 -3.19 15.97
C ALA A 71 3.07 -3.90 16.97
N GLU A 72 2.89 -3.60 18.26
CA GLU A 72 3.74 -4.11 19.33
C GLU A 72 3.20 -5.44 19.85
N MET A 73 3.30 -6.49 19.04
CA MET A 73 2.72 -7.82 19.27
C MET A 73 3.03 -8.39 20.66
N GLY A 74 4.25 -8.21 21.16
CA GLY A 74 4.61 -8.70 22.49
C GLY A 74 3.91 -7.97 23.65
N LYS A 75 3.44 -6.74 23.42
CA LYS A 75 2.67 -5.95 24.41
C LYS A 75 1.17 -6.23 24.36
N TRP A 76 0.70 -7.05 23.42
CA TRP A 76 -0.72 -7.32 23.25
C TRP A 76 -1.28 -8.21 24.38
N LYS A 77 -2.39 -7.78 24.99
CA LYS A 77 -2.99 -8.42 26.18
C LYS A 77 -4.06 -9.44 25.81
N TRP A 78 -3.68 -10.49 25.09
CA TRP A 78 -4.59 -11.54 24.62
C TRP A 78 -5.44 -12.16 25.74
N SER A 79 -4.87 -12.42 26.91
CA SER A 79 -5.59 -12.99 28.06
C SER A 79 -6.71 -12.09 28.57
N SER A 80 -6.54 -10.77 28.54
CA SER A 80 -7.57 -9.82 28.99
C SER A 80 -8.77 -9.75 28.05
N VAL A 81 -8.58 -10.15 26.78
CA VAL A 81 -9.59 -10.01 25.72
C VAL A 81 -10.26 -11.36 25.44
N PHE A 82 -9.48 -12.43 25.41
CA PHE A 82 -9.96 -13.79 25.12
C PHE A 82 -10.22 -14.64 26.36
N GLY A 83 -9.83 -14.19 27.57
CA GLY A 83 -10.25 -14.73 28.87
C GLY A 83 -10.34 -16.26 28.98
N ARG A 84 -11.29 -16.76 29.78
CA ARG A 84 -11.65 -18.20 29.91
C ARG A 84 -12.39 -18.74 28.67
N GLY A 85 -12.42 -18.01 27.56
CA GLY A 85 -13.14 -18.37 26.36
C GLY A 85 -13.34 -17.18 25.44
N ALA A 86 -13.16 -17.41 24.14
CA ALA A 86 -13.45 -16.43 23.11
C ALA A 86 -14.93 -16.02 23.14
N ASN A 87 -15.22 -14.79 23.59
CA ASN A 87 -16.54 -14.19 23.40
C ASN A 87 -16.63 -13.68 21.95
N PRO A 88 -17.56 -14.19 21.11
CA PRO A 88 -17.71 -13.75 19.72
C PRO A 88 -17.86 -12.24 19.55
N GLN A 89 -18.46 -11.54 20.53
CA GLN A 89 -18.59 -10.08 20.50
C GLN A 89 -17.22 -9.40 20.62
N THR A 90 -16.37 -9.89 21.52
CA THR A 90 -15.01 -9.38 21.71
C THR A 90 -14.15 -9.68 20.49
N GLU A 91 -14.28 -10.86 19.90
CA GLU A 91 -13.58 -11.21 18.66
C GLU A 91 -13.95 -10.28 17.51
N ARG A 92 -15.26 -10.04 17.31
CA ARG A 92 -15.76 -9.10 16.29
C ARG A 92 -15.28 -7.68 16.54
N ALA A 93 -15.25 -7.24 17.80
CA ALA A 93 -14.72 -5.92 18.15
C ALA A 93 -13.20 -5.82 17.86
N LEU A 94 -12.42 -6.87 18.14
CA LEU A 94 -11.00 -6.89 17.80
C LEU A 94 -10.78 -6.89 16.28
N GLU A 95 -11.53 -7.71 15.56
CA GLU A 95 -11.51 -7.76 14.10
C GLU A 95 -11.85 -6.40 13.50
N THR A 96 -12.91 -5.74 13.99
CA THR A 96 -13.29 -4.38 13.56
C THR A 96 -12.19 -3.37 13.87
N HIS A 97 -11.49 -3.52 15.00
CA HIS A 97 -10.36 -2.67 15.35
C HIS A 97 -9.17 -2.83 14.40
N ILE A 98 -8.87 -4.06 13.97
CA ILE A 98 -7.82 -4.35 12.98
C ILE A 98 -8.24 -3.83 11.60
N ILE A 99 -9.47 -4.09 11.16
CA ILE A 99 -10.01 -3.58 9.90
C ILE A 99 -9.94 -2.05 9.87
N GLN A 100 -10.29 -1.39 10.98
CA GLN A 100 -10.16 0.07 11.10
C GLN A 100 -8.71 0.54 10.94
N ALA A 101 -7.72 -0.21 11.46
CA ALA A 101 -6.30 0.10 11.27
C ALA A 101 -5.89 -0.01 9.79
N LEU A 102 -6.26 -1.11 9.13
CA LEU A 102 -5.99 -1.35 7.70
C LEU A 102 -6.67 -0.31 6.82
N TYR A 103 -7.90 0.06 7.15
CA TYR A 103 -8.63 1.10 6.43
C TYR A 103 -7.98 2.48 6.60
N ARG A 104 -7.46 2.80 7.78
CA ARG A 104 -6.67 4.03 7.97
C ARG A 104 -5.40 4.02 7.13
N MET A 105 -4.76 2.85 6.95
CA MET A 105 -3.62 2.72 6.05
C MET A 105 -4.03 3.08 4.63
N SER A 106 -5.13 2.54 4.11
CA SER A 106 -5.56 2.84 2.74
C SER A 106 -5.92 4.32 2.52
N ILE A 107 -6.48 5.01 3.53
CA ILE A 107 -6.70 6.46 3.43
C ILE A 107 -5.38 7.24 3.43
N LEU A 108 -4.38 6.79 4.20
CA LEU A 108 -3.08 7.45 4.25
C LEU A 108 -2.29 7.29 2.95
N SER A 109 -2.62 6.28 2.15
CA SER A 109 -2.14 6.02 0.79
C SER A 109 -2.80 6.90 -0.29
N GLN A 110 -3.25 8.11 0.08
CA GLN A 110 -4.18 8.97 -0.69
C GLN A 110 -3.81 9.22 -2.17
N ASP A 111 -2.54 9.11 -2.54
CA ASP A 111 -2.04 9.38 -3.88
C ASP A 111 -2.03 8.14 -4.80
N SER A 112 -2.31 6.94 -4.26
CA SER A 112 -2.41 5.71 -5.04
C SER A 112 -3.37 4.73 -4.34
N PRO A 113 -4.57 4.46 -4.88
CA PRO A 113 -5.50 3.48 -4.29
C PRO A 113 -4.89 2.08 -4.20
N ASP A 114 -3.88 1.79 -5.02
CA ASP A 114 -3.12 0.54 -5.02
C ASP A 114 -1.86 0.58 -4.12
N GLN A 115 -1.69 1.63 -3.31
CA GLN A 115 -0.48 1.74 -2.49
C GLN A 115 -0.51 0.71 -1.36
N GLU A 116 0.34 -0.27 -1.55
CA GLU A 116 0.80 -1.19 -0.55
C GLU A 116 1.34 -0.45 0.69
N ALA A 117 1.17 -1.05 1.86
CA ALA A 117 1.66 -0.50 3.11
C ALA A 117 2.81 -1.33 3.69
N VAL A 118 3.52 -0.71 4.64
CA VAL A 118 4.63 -1.32 5.36
C VAL A 118 4.19 -1.72 6.75
N LEU A 119 4.40 -2.97 7.11
CA LEU A 119 4.06 -3.49 8.44
C LEU A 119 5.32 -3.75 9.24
N VAL A 120 5.40 -3.22 10.45
CA VAL A 120 6.44 -3.58 11.43
C VAL A 120 5.76 -4.25 12.62
N LEU A 121 5.98 -5.55 12.78
CA LEU A 121 5.50 -6.32 13.92
C LEU A 121 6.64 -6.52 14.92
N ASP A 122 6.50 -5.95 16.10
CA ASP A 122 7.50 -6.05 17.16
C ASP A 122 7.09 -7.12 18.18
N PHE A 123 7.89 -8.18 18.25
CA PHE A 123 7.68 -9.32 19.15
C PHE A 123 8.41 -9.17 20.49
N ASP A 124 8.96 -7.99 20.80
CA ASP A 124 9.56 -7.74 22.11
C ASP A 124 8.52 -7.91 23.24
N GLY A 125 8.85 -8.77 24.20
CA GLY A 125 7.94 -9.19 25.27
C GLY A 125 6.96 -10.32 24.91
N PHE A 126 7.03 -10.89 23.70
CA PHE A 126 6.14 -12.01 23.33
C PHE A 126 6.41 -13.26 24.19
N SER A 127 5.38 -13.84 24.79
CA SER A 127 5.52 -14.82 25.89
C SER A 127 4.74 -16.11 25.67
N HIS A 128 5.10 -17.17 26.41
CA HIS A 128 4.39 -18.45 26.39
C HIS A 128 2.92 -18.32 26.78
N ALA A 129 2.58 -17.38 27.67
CA ALA A 129 1.20 -17.13 28.06
C ALA A 129 0.34 -16.63 26.88
N GLN A 130 0.94 -15.86 25.95
CA GLN A 130 0.26 -15.43 24.73
C GLN A 130 0.13 -16.58 23.74
N LEU A 131 1.21 -17.37 23.54
CA LEU A 131 1.17 -18.54 22.66
C LEU A 131 0.17 -19.61 23.12
N GLY A 132 0.09 -19.85 24.44
CA GLY A 132 -0.84 -20.83 25.04
C GLY A 132 -2.31 -20.38 25.05
N ASN A 133 -2.61 -19.15 24.64
CA ASN A 133 -3.99 -18.69 24.55
C ASN A 133 -4.67 -19.26 23.31
N THR A 134 -5.52 -20.28 23.49
CA THR A 134 -6.22 -20.97 22.41
C THR A 134 -7.22 -20.07 21.66
N GLY A 135 -7.79 -19.08 22.35
CA GLY A 135 -8.65 -18.06 21.74
C GLY A 135 -7.88 -17.21 20.73
N TYR A 136 -6.67 -16.77 21.08
CA TYR A 136 -5.77 -16.05 20.19
C TYR A 136 -5.39 -16.90 18.96
N LEU A 137 -4.98 -18.16 19.15
CA LEU A 137 -4.61 -19.02 18.03
C LEU A 137 -5.77 -19.26 17.06
N ARG A 138 -6.98 -19.47 17.58
CA ARG A 138 -8.20 -19.60 16.77
C ARG A 138 -8.53 -18.31 16.04
N PHE A 139 -8.41 -17.17 16.72
CA PHE A 139 -8.59 -15.86 16.12
C PHE A 139 -7.62 -15.65 14.96
N LEU A 140 -6.33 -15.89 15.17
CA LEU A 140 -5.32 -15.81 14.12
C LEU A 140 -5.62 -16.75 12.96
N GLN A 141 -5.95 -18.01 13.23
CA GLN A 141 -6.24 -18.98 12.18
C GLN A 141 -7.40 -18.50 11.29
N ARG A 142 -8.45 -17.91 11.88
CA ARG A 142 -9.56 -17.35 11.10
C ARG A 142 -9.15 -16.10 10.31
N GLN A 143 -8.41 -15.17 10.93
CA GLN A 143 -7.97 -13.93 10.28
C GLN A 143 -7.01 -14.21 9.12
N LEU A 144 -6.09 -15.17 9.29
CA LEU A 144 -5.12 -15.57 8.27
C LEU A 144 -5.73 -16.51 7.23
N GLY A 145 -6.72 -17.31 7.61
CA GLY A 145 -7.51 -18.11 6.66
C GLY A 145 -8.25 -17.23 5.64
N ASN A 146 -8.64 -16.02 6.03
CA ASN A 146 -9.23 -15.01 5.15
C ASN A 146 -8.16 -14.03 4.62
N SER A 147 -7.01 -14.56 4.19
CA SER A 147 -5.86 -13.75 3.74
C SER A 147 -6.14 -12.85 2.53
N GLU A 148 -7.22 -13.10 1.78
CA GLU A 148 -7.68 -12.25 0.68
C GLU A 148 -7.89 -10.78 1.11
N HIS A 149 -8.23 -10.52 2.38
CA HIS A 149 -8.35 -9.15 2.89
C HIS A 149 -7.04 -8.35 2.86
N PHE A 150 -5.90 -9.03 2.87
CA PHE A 150 -4.55 -8.45 2.88
C PHE A 150 -3.86 -8.49 1.51
N ARG A 151 -4.43 -9.24 0.56
CA ARG A 151 -3.85 -9.40 -0.77
C ARG A 151 -3.79 -8.06 -1.49
N GLY A 152 -2.61 -7.71 -2.02
CA GLY A 152 -2.37 -6.42 -2.67
C GLY A 152 -2.27 -5.21 -1.74
N LYS A 153 -2.49 -5.38 -0.42
CA LYS A 153 -2.42 -4.27 0.56
C LYS A 153 -1.10 -4.23 1.33
N LEU A 154 -0.39 -5.35 1.43
CA LEU A 154 0.92 -5.43 2.09
C LEU A 154 2.05 -5.38 1.07
N GLY A 155 2.91 -4.37 1.17
CA GLY A 155 4.08 -4.25 0.32
C GLY A 155 5.22 -5.10 0.83
N TYR A 156 5.58 -4.87 2.09
CA TYR A 156 6.53 -5.70 2.81
C TYR A 156 6.29 -5.61 4.31
N GLY A 157 6.70 -6.66 5.02
CA GLY A 157 6.57 -6.78 6.46
C GLY A 157 7.92 -7.02 7.13
N TYR A 158 8.11 -6.45 8.31
CA TYR A 158 9.26 -6.67 9.17
C TYR A 158 8.81 -7.24 10.49
N PHE A 159 9.24 -8.45 10.82
CA PHE A 159 9.02 -9.04 12.14
C PHE A 159 10.32 -8.89 12.91
N VAL A 160 10.33 -8.01 13.90
CA VAL A 160 11.53 -7.67 14.69
C VAL A 160 11.38 -8.18 16.12
N ASN A 161 12.51 -8.33 16.81
CA ASN A 161 12.57 -8.86 18.16
C ASN A 161 11.92 -10.23 18.33
N VAL A 162 12.02 -11.08 17.30
CA VAL A 162 11.39 -12.40 17.29
C VAL A 162 12.21 -13.35 18.17
N ASN A 163 11.75 -13.56 19.39
CA ASN A 163 12.32 -14.54 20.32
C ASN A 163 11.91 -15.98 19.96
N PHE A 164 12.44 -16.98 20.68
CA PHE A 164 12.15 -18.39 20.43
C PHE A 164 10.64 -18.71 20.45
N VAL A 165 9.89 -18.14 21.40
CA VAL A 165 8.43 -18.35 21.52
C VAL A 165 7.68 -17.80 20.30
N ALA A 166 8.06 -16.61 19.83
CA ALA A 166 7.52 -16.01 18.63
C ALA A 166 7.88 -16.84 17.38
N GLN A 167 9.10 -17.37 17.27
CA GLN A 167 9.47 -18.27 16.17
C GLN A 167 8.59 -19.52 16.12
N THR A 168 8.29 -20.11 17.29
CA THR A 168 7.36 -21.25 17.38
C THR A 168 5.98 -20.86 16.85
N MET A 169 5.42 -19.73 17.28
CA MET A 169 4.15 -19.20 16.77
C MET A 169 4.18 -18.99 15.25
N LEU A 170 5.24 -18.35 14.74
CA LEU A 170 5.42 -18.08 13.32
C LEU A 170 5.46 -19.34 12.46
N SER A 171 6.01 -20.42 13.00
CA SER A 171 6.05 -21.72 12.32
C SER A 171 4.65 -22.30 12.12
N PHE A 172 3.71 -22.03 13.04
CA PHE A 172 2.30 -22.43 12.91
C PHE A 172 1.51 -21.56 11.92
N VAL A 173 1.77 -20.25 11.87
CA VAL A 173 1.02 -19.34 11.00
C VAL A 173 1.59 -19.21 9.59
N LYS A 174 2.87 -19.56 9.39
CA LYS A 174 3.54 -19.46 8.09
C LYS A 174 2.78 -20.16 6.94
N PRO A 175 2.25 -21.38 7.09
CA PRO A 175 1.46 -22.03 6.03
C PRO A 175 0.20 -21.24 5.64
N MET A 176 -0.40 -20.51 6.59
CA MET A 176 -1.63 -19.74 6.37
C MET A 176 -1.37 -18.43 5.62
N LEU A 177 -0.16 -17.87 5.75
CA LEU A 177 0.23 -16.64 5.06
C LEU A 177 0.53 -16.86 3.57
N GLY A 178 0.88 -18.09 3.16
CA GLY A 178 1.15 -18.42 1.76
C GLY A 178 2.18 -17.48 1.11
N ALA A 179 1.85 -16.96 -0.07
CA ALA A 179 2.70 -16.03 -0.83
C ALA A 179 2.95 -14.69 -0.09
N LEU A 180 2.09 -14.30 0.85
CA LEU A 180 2.29 -13.09 1.65
C LEU A 180 3.58 -13.17 2.48
N PHE A 181 3.95 -14.39 2.90
CA PHE A 181 5.13 -14.63 3.71
C PHE A 181 6.44 -14.33 2.95
N GLU A 182 6.44 -14.40 1.62
CA GLU A 182 7.63 -14.07 0.79
C GLU A 182 8.00 -12.59 0.88
N ARG A 183 7.05 -11.74 1.30
CA ARG A 183 7.24 -10.30 1.48
C ARG A 183 7.61 -9.93 2.93
N VAL A 184 7.75 -10.92 3.81
CA VAL A 184 8.03 -10.72 5.24
C VAL A 184 9.47 -11.08 5.54
N GLU A 185 10.22 -10.13 6.10
CA GLU A 185 11.55 -10.37 6.64
C GLU A 185 11.47 -10.56 8.16
N ILE A 186 12.03 -11.68 8.65
CA ILE A 186 11.98 -12.06 10.07
C ILE A 186 13.38 -11.90 10.67
N TYR A 187 13.44 -11.18 11.79
CA TYR A 187 14.67 -10.90 12.50
C TYR A 187 14.54 -11.25 13.99
N GLY A 188 15.63 -11.76 14.56
CA GLY A 188 15.71 -12.08 15.99
C GLY A 188 15.75 -10.83 16.89
N THR A 189 16.22 -11.02 18.12
CA THR A 189 16.29 -9.98 19.17
C THR A 189 17.45 -9.00 19.04
N ASN A 190 18.36 -9.19 18.07
CA ASN A 190 19.54 -8.32 17.93
C ASN A 190 19.24 -7.08 17.08
N PRO A 191 19.17 -5.86 17.67
CA PRO A 191 18.90 -4.63 16.93
C PRO A 191 19.94 -4.29 15.87
N ARG A 192 21.18 -4.75 16.03
CA ARG A 192 22.23 -4.53 15.02
C ARG A 192 21.92 -5.23 13.69
N GLN A 193 21.05 -6.25 13.70
CA GLN A 193 20.66 -6.97 12.50
C GLN A 193 19.45 -6.32 11.82
N TRP A 194 18.39 -6.01 12.59
CA TRP A 194 17.14 -5.54 12.02
C TRP A 194 17.06 -4.03 11.82
N ALA A 195 17.66 -3.21 12.68
CA ALA A 195 17.53 -1.75 12.57
C ALA A 195 18.13 -1.20 11.26
N PRO A 196 19.32 -1.63 10.80
CA PRO A 196 19.86 -1.19 9.51
C PRO A 196 18.99 -1.61 8.31
N ARG A 197 18.21 -2.70 8.45
CA ARG A 197 17.33 -3.21 7.40
C ARG A 197 16.07 -2.36 7.31
N LEU A 198 15.47 -2.00 8.45
CA LEU A 198 14.38 -1.01 8.51
C LEU A 198 14.83 0.31 7.87
N LEU A 199 15.97 0.87 8.30
CA LEU A 199 16.45 2.18 7.85
C LEU A 199 16.85 2.23 6.36
N ARG A 200 17.06 1.08 5.72
CA ARG A 200 17.29 0.99 4.29
C ARG A 200 16.04 1.31 3.48
N LYS A 201 14.87 0.95 4.00
CA LYS A 201 13.57 1.12 3.33
C LYS A 201 12.76 2.28 3.91
N ILE A 202 13.03 2.64 5.16
CA ILE A 202 12.28 3.64 5.89
C ILE A 202 13.20 4.80 6.29
N PRO A 203 12.85 6.06 5.98
CA PRO A 203 13.62 7.22 6.43
C PRO A 203 13.76 7.27 7.95
N LYS A 204 14.95 7.65 8.44
CA LYS A 204 15.24 7.69 9.88
C LYS A 204 14.25 8.58 10.66
N ASN A 205 13.86 9.73 10.10
CA ASN A 205 12.90 10.66 10.70
C ASN A 205 11.44 10.17 10.67
N GLN A 206 11.16 9.00 10.07
CA GLN A 206 9.84 8.35 10.03
C GLN A 206 9.76 7.14 10.96
N LEU A 207 10.81 6.84 11.74
CA LEU A 207 10.81 5.78 12.75
C LEU A 207 11.10 6.32 14.14
N ALA A 208 10.48 5.68 15.13
CA ALA A 208 10.77 5.95 16.53
C ALA A 208 12.24 5.59 16.88
N PRO A 209 12.84 6.25 17.88
CA PRO A 209 14.26 6.05 18.21
C PRO A 209 14.60 4.61 18.61
N TRP A 210 13.69 3.89 19.27
CA TRP A 210 13.90 2.50 19.65
C TRP A 210 13.94 1.52 18.46
N TYR A 211 13.52 1.93 17.26
CA TYR A 211 13.75 1.18 16.01
C TYR A 211 14.97 1.68 15.21
N GLY A 212 15.83 2.49 15.83
CA GLY A 212 16.98 3.13 15.17
C GLY A 212 16.65 4.42 14.42
N GLY A 213 15.41 4.89 14.53
CA GLY A 213 14.95 6.14 13.92
C GLY A 213 15.40 7.39 14.68
N SER A 214 14.84 8.53 14.28
CA SER A 214 15.04 9.85 14.90
C SER A 214 13.76 10.67 14.94
N LYS A 215 12.62 10.06 14.63
CA LYS A 215 11.33 10.73 14.80
C LYS A 215 11.18 11.04 16.28
N ASP A 216 10.91 12.30 16.62
CA ASP A 216 10.45 12.65 17.97
C ASP A 216 9.07 12.02 18.16
N PHE A 217 9.10 10.76 18.57
CA PHE A 217 7.92 9.98 18.75
C PHE A 217 7.38 10.33 20.13
N LYS A 218 6.48 11.30 20.16
CA LYS A 218 5.48 11.33 21.21
C LYS A 218 4.55 10.18 20.87
N PRO A 219 4.50 9.10 21.69
CA PRO A 219 3.40 8.17 21.58
C PRO A 219 2.17 9.05 21.60
N LEU A 220 1.41 9.05 20.51
CA LEU A 220 0.08 9.65 20.52
C LEU A 220 -0.62 8.89 21.64
N ALA A 221 -0.61 9.44 22.84
CA ALA A 221 -0.81 8.71 24.07
C ALA A 221 -2.15 7.99 23.99
N ARG A 222 -2.15 6.71 23.59
CA ARG A 222 -3.36 5.87 23.46
C ARG A 222 -4.56 6.64 22.89
N ILE A 223 -4.35 7.54 21.93
CA ILE A 223 -5.44 8.44 21.57
C ILE A 223 -6.42 7.59 20.76
N GLY A 224 -7.64 7.47 21.30
CA GLY A 224 -8.78 6.99 20.52
C GLY A 224 -8.97 7.84 19.26
N ILE A 225 -10.04 7.58 18.53
CA ILE A 225 -10.36 8.16 17.21
C ILE A 225 -10.17 9.69 17.11
N LEU A 226 -10.29 10.42 18.22
CA LEU A 226 -10.03 11.87 18.31
C LEU A 226 -8.58 12.27 17.94
N GLY A 227 -7.59 11.42 18.20
CA GLY A 227 -6.18 11.67 17.87
C GLY A 227 -5.90 11.65 16.37
N TYR A 228 -6.75 11.02 15.56
CA TYR A 228 -6.62 11.05 14.10
C TYR A 228 -6.85 12.46 13.54
N ARG A 229 -7.73 13.25 14.18
CA ARG A 229 -8.01 14.64 13.79
C ARG A 229 -6.85 15.57 14.14
N GLU A 230 -6.10 15.29 15.22
CA GLU A 230 -4.85 15.99 15.56
C GLU A 230 -3.67 15.49 14.72
N TYR A 231 -3.56 14.19 14.47
CA TYR A 231 -2.53 13.60 13.61
C TYR A 231 -2.59 14.17 12.18
N ARG A 232 -3.79 14.36 11.63
CA ARG A 232 -3.98 15.04 10.34
C ARG A 232 -3.48 16.50 10.37
N LYS A 233 -3.52 17.17 11.53
CA LYS A 233 -3.00 18.54 11.69
C LYS A 233 -1.47 18.58 11.85
N THR A 234 -0.85 17.57 12.45
CA THR A 234 0.59 17.54 12.74
C THR A 234 1.45 16.87 11.67
N CYS A 235 0.89 15.90 10.93
CA CYS A 235 1.68 15.04 10.05
C CYS A 235 1.38 15.17 8.56
N LEU A 236 0.23 15.74 8.16
CA LEU A 236 -0.15 15.83 6.74
C LEU A 236 0.13 17.19 6.09
N PHE A 237 0.32 18.26 6.85
CA PHE A 237 0.86 19.53 6.37
C PHE A 237 1.41 20.29 7.59
N PRO A 238 2.61 20.90 7.55
CA PRO A 238 3.00 21.84 8.58
C PRO A 238 2.05 23.04 8.50
N LYS A 239 1.02 23.11 9.35
CA LYS A 239 0.27 24.35 9.51
C LYS A 239 1.13 25.36 10.25
N ALA A 240 1.59 26.33 9.48
CA ALA A 240 1.64 27.75 9.79
C ALA A 240 0.90 28.12 11.09
N ASN A 241 1.60 28.06 12.22
CA ASN A 241 1.30 28.85 13.41
C ASN A 241 2.12 30.14 13.45
N GLN A 242 2.72 30.54 12.31
CA GLN A 242 3.27 31.87 12.13
C GLN A 242 2.19 32.77 11.54
N LYS A 243 2.05 33.98 12.11
CA LYS A 243 1.20 35.08 11.65
C LYS A 243 1.14 35.16 10.12
N PRO A 244 0.03 35.63 9.50
CA PRO A 244 -0.14 35.59 8.06
C PRO A 244 1.09 36.16 7.36
N HIS A 245 1.86 35.27 6.72
CA HIS A 245 2.97 35.63 5.86
C HIS A 245 2.48 36.66 4.86
N SER A 246 3.23 37.75 4.70
CA SER A 246 2.95 38.73 3.64
C SER A 246 2.85 37.99 2.31
N GLN A 247 2.04 38.49 1.36
CA GLN A 247 1.91 37.87 0.03
C GLN A 247 3.28 37.58 -0.60
N GLN A 248 4.26 38.43 -0.32
CA GLN A 248 5.65 38.30 -0.75
C GLN A 248 6.35 37.06 -0.13
N GLN A 249 6.14 36.76 1.15
CA GLN A 249 6.67 35.56 1.79
C GLN A 249 6.02 34.27 1.26
N ARG A 250 4.70 34.29 0.98
CA ARG A 250 4.00 33.14 0.37
C ARG A 250 4.50 32.85 -1.05
N TYR A 251 4.78 33.90 -1.83
CA TYR A 251 5.41 33.76 -3.15
C TYR A 251 6.82 33.17 -3.04
N GLN A 252 7.63 33.60 -2.06
CA GLN A 252 8.97 33.04 -1.87
C GLN A 252 8.93 31.56 -1.45
N GLN A 253 7.97 31.14 -0.63
CA GLN A 253 7.78 29.73 -0.27
C GLN A 253 7.39 28.86 -1.48
N PHE A 254 6.43 29.32 -2.29
CA PHE A 254 6.06 28.64 -3.54
C PHE A 254 7.24 28.57 -4.53
N ARG A 255 8.04 29.64 -4.61
CA ARG A 255 9.26 29.69 -5.43
C ARG A 255 10.31 28.68 -4.96
N GLN A 256 10.55 28.59 -3.65
CA GLN A 256 11.47 27.61 -3.07
C GLN A 256 10.99 26.18 -3.30
N TRP A 257 9.69 25.92 -3.15
CA TRP A 257 9.10 24.60 -3.40
C TRP A 257 9.26 24.17 -4.87
N THR A 258 8.91 25.05 -5.82
CA THR A 258 9.08 24.76 -7.26
C THR A 258 10.55 24.62 -7.70
N GLN A 259 11.49 25.23 -6.98
CA GLN A 259 12.92 25.09 -7.24
C GLN A 259 13.52 23.79 -6.67
N GLY A 260 13.00 23.31 -5.54
CA GLY A 260 13.56 22.13 -4.84
C GLY A 260 12.88 20.80 -5.15
N HIS A 261 11.60 20.78 -5.53
CA HIS A 261 10.80 19.54 -5.59
C HIS A 261 10.35 19.14 -7.00
N LEU A 262 10.55 20.00 -8.00
CA LEU A 262 10.18 19.70 -9.38
C LEU A 262 11.40 19.86 -10.29
N HIS A 263 11.83 18.76 -10.91
CA HIS A 263 12.85 18.78 -11.97
C HIS A 263 12.27 19.33 -13.28
N LEU A 264 11.95 20.63 -13.29
CA LEU A 264 11.40 21.33 -14.45
C LEU A 264 12.51 21.81 -15.38
N THR A 265 12.28 21.70 -16.68
CA THR A 265 13.09 22.39 -17.70
C THR A 265 13.01 23.91 -17.53
N PRO A 266 14.00 24.70 -18.00
CA PRO A 266 13.96 26.16 -17.91
C PRO A 266 12.69 26.79 -18.50
N LYS A 267 12.17 26.21 -19.60
CA LYS A 267 10.94 26.65 -20.26
C LYS A 267 9.70 26.39 -19.39
N GLN A 268 9.60 25.22 -18.76
CA GLN A 268 8.53 24.89 -17.82
C GLN A 268 8.57 25.79 -16.58
N LYS A 269 9.77 26.06 -16.03
CA LYS A 269 9.95 27.00 -14.90
C LYS A 269 9.42 28.40 -15.23
N ALA A 270 9.66 28.89 -16.46
CA ALA A 270 9.16 30.18 -16.91
C ALA A 270 7.62 30.23 -17.01
N ILE A 271 6.99 29.15 -17.49
CA ILE A 271 5.52 29.05 -17.58
C ILE A 271 4.88 29.03 -16.19
N VAL A 272 5.37 28.17 -15.28
CA VAL A 272 4.87 28.07 -13.91
C VAL A 272 4.99 29.41 -13.19
N ARG A 273 6.11 30.11 -13.37
CA ARG A 273 6.33 31.45 -12.83
C ARG A 273 5.29 32.46 -13.33
N LYS A 274 5.03 32.51 -14.64
CA LYS A 274 4.07 33.45 -15.25
C LYS A 274 2.64 33.20 -14.80
N ILE A 275 2.26 31.94 -14.57
CA ILE A 275 0.93 31.57 -14.05
C ILE A 275 0.81 31.93 -12.57
N ALA A 276 1.83 31.63 -11.75
CA ALA A 276 1.84 32.00 -10.34
C ALA A 276 1.76 33.52 -10.14
N GLU A 277 2.49 34.29 -10.95
CA GLU A 277 2.42 35.76 -10.94
C GLU A 277 1.02 36.28 -11.33
N ARG A 278 0.31 35.63 -12.26
CA ARG A 278 -1.07 35.98 -12.62
C ARG A 278 -2.06 35.65 -11.52
N LEU A 279 -1.93 34.49 -10.88
CA LEU A 279 -2.79 34.08 -9.78
C LEU A 279 -2.62 34.99 -8.57
N LEU A 280 -1.39 35.42 -8.27
CA LEU A 280 -1.08 36.37 -7.19
C LEU A 280 -1.63 37.77 -7.44
N LYS A 281 -1.71 38.20 -8.70
CA LYS A 281 -2.32 39.48 -9.06
C LYS A 281 -3.86 39.45 -9.00
N SER A 282 -4.49 38.28 -9.15
CA SER A 282 -5.94 38.16 -8.94
C SER A 282 -6.22 38.08 -7.44
N LEU A 283 -6.80 39.13 -6.86
CA LEU A 283 -7.16 39.26 -5.43
C LEU A 283 -8.29 38.29 -5.00
N ALA A 284 -8.25 37.03 -5.43
CA ALA A 284 -9.27 36.06 -5.10
C ALA A 284 -9.01 35.48 -3.69
N PRO A 285 -10.02 35.40 -2.82
CA PRO A 285 -9.92 34.83 -1.47
C PRO A 285 -9.61 33.32 -1.46
N ASN A 286 -9.39 32.69 -2.62
CA ASN A 286 -9.23 31.25 -2.77
C ASN A 286 -7.92 30.85 -3.49
N ILE A 287 -6.90 31.71 -3.39
CA ILE A 287 -5.63 31.55 -4.12
C ILE A 287 -4.87 30.26 -3.76
N GLU A 288 -5.01 29.78 -2.54
CA GLU A 288 -4.34 28.57 -2.05
C GLU A 288 -4.86 27.31 -2.77
N HIS A 289 -6.18 27.19 -2.88
CA HIS A 289 -6.83 26.11 -3.62
C HIS A 289 -6.55 26.20 -5.13
N GLN A 290 -6.41 27.40 -5.69
CA GLN A 290 -6.03 27.57 -7.10
C GLN A 290 -4.57 27.22 -7.38
N LEU A 291 -3.64 27.61 -6.50
CA LEU A 291 -2.23 27.24 -6.59
C LEU A 291 -2.03 25.73 -6.41
N GLN A 292 -2.79 25.10 -5.51
CA GLN A 292 -2.77 23.66 -5.32
C GLN A 292 -3.27 22.92 -6.56
N ARG A 293 -4.45 23.29 -7.10
CA ARG A 293 -4.96 22.73 -8.36
C ARG A 293 -4.00 22.91 -9.53
N LEU A 294 -3.26 24.02 -9.57
CA LEU A 294 -2.24 24.25 -10.58
C LEU A 294 -1.04 23.32 -10.39
N GLY A 295 -0.56 23.17 -9.16
CA GLY A 295 0.50 22.23 -8.79
C GLY A 295 0.15 20.80 -9.21
N ASP A 296 -1.05 20.35 -8.89
CA ASP A 296 -1.54 19.01 -9.24
C ASP A 296 -1.61 18.82 -10.77
N ARG A 297 -2.07 19.84 -11.52
CA ARG A 297 -2.11 19.79 -12.98
C ARG A 297 -0.71 19.71 -13.59
N ILE A 298 0.25 20.45 -13.06
CA ILE A 298 1.64 20.43 -13.53
C ILE A 298 2.28 19.07 -13.25
N TYR A 299 2.14 18.57 -12.02
CA TYR A 299 2.68 17.28 -11.62
C TYR A 299 2.11 16.13 -12.47
N ASN A 300 0.79 16.09 -12.65
CA ASN A 300 0.13 15.09 -13.49
C ASN A 300 0.43 15.24 -14.99
N GLY A 301 0.82 16.44 -15.44
CA GLY A 301 1.32 16.66 -16.80
C GLY A 301 2.70 16.04 -16.98
N ILE A 302 3.65 16.37 -16.09
CA ILE A 302 5.02 15.86 -16.13
C ILE A 302 5.05 14.34 -16.04
N ARG A 303 4.26 13.76 -15.13
CA ARG A 303 4.16 12.31 -14.98
C ARG A 303 3.67 11.63 -16.26
N ARG A 304 2.69 12.22 -16.96
CA ARG A 304 2.19 11.69 -18.25
C ARG A 304 3.25 11.81 -19.35
N ASP A 305 3.95 12.93 -19.44
CA ASP A 305 5.02 13.11 -20.41
C ASP A 305 6.17 12.11 -20.18
N GLN A 306 6.48 11.82 -18.91
CA GLN A 306 7.51 10.85 -18.55
C GLN A 306 7.08 9.41 -18.86
N GLN A 307 5.84 9.03 -18.53
CA GLN A 307 5.26 7.74 -18.94
C GLN A 307 5.28 7.55 -20.46
N MET A 308 4.91 8.58 -21.24
CA MET A 308 4.98 8.50 -22.70
C MET A 308 6.42 8.38 -23.22
N SER A 309 7.39 9.02 -22.56
CA SER A 309 8.81 8.89 -22.90
C SER A 309 9.31 7.47 -22.66
N ASP A 310 8.98 6.89 -21.50
CA ASP A 310 9.37 5.53 -21.12
C ASP A 310 8.74 4.50 -22.06
N GLU A 311 7.45 4.66 -22.42
CA GLU A 311 6.77 3.82 -23.40
C GLU A 311 7.41 3.92 -24.81
N MET A 312 7.86 5.11 -25.22
CA MET A 312 8.56 5.28 -26.49
C MET A 312 9.95 4.62 -26.48
N GLU A 313 10.66 4.69 -25.36
CA GLU A 313 11.96 4.04 -25.21
C GLU A 313 11.85 2.52 -25.17
N GLU A 314 10.83 1.98 -24.49
CA GLU A 314 10.52 0.56 -24.50
C GLU A 314 10.17 0.08 -25.92
N LYS A 315 9.35 0.81 -26.67
CA LYS A 315 9.04 0.50 -28.08
C LYS A 315 10.29 0.50 -28.95
N ARG A 316 11.20 1.46 -28.77
CA ARG A 316 12.51 1.47 -29.48
C ARG A 316 13.36 0.25 -29.12
N HIS A 317 13.39 -0.14 -27.86
CA HIS A 317 14.13 -1.32 -27.41
C HIS A 317 13.55 -2.62 -27.98
N GLN A 318 12.22 -2.75 -28.05
CA GLN A 318 11.53 -3.87 -28.70
C GLN A 318 11.78 -3.91 -30.22
N GLU A 319 11.80 -2.76 -30.90
CA GLU A 319 12.13 -2.68 -32.32
C GLU A 319 13.60 -3.05 -32.61
N ASN A 320 14.53 -2.56 -31.79
CA ASN A 320 15.95 -2.83 -31.93
C ASN A 320 16.32 -4.29 -31.62
N THR A 321 15.58 -4.96 -30.73
CA THR A 321 15.80 -6.40 -30.44
C THR A 321 15.09 -7.31 -31.44
N SER A 322 13.92 -6.91 -31.95
CA SER A 322 13.15 -7.74 -32.89
C SER A 322 13.67 -7.71 -34.34
N LYS A 323 14.31 -6.61 -34.77
CA LYS A 323 14.90 -6.48 -36.13
C LYS A 323 16.02 -7.51 -36.38
N PRO A 324 17.05 -7.65 -35.53
CA PRO A 324 18.10 -8.67 -35.71
C PRO A 324 17.54 -10.10 -35.72
N LEU A 325 16.59 -10.40 -34.83
CA LEU A 325 15.94 -11.71 -34.76
C LEU A 325 15.13 -12.05 -36.03
N LYS A 326 14.46 -11.06 -36.65
CA LYS A 326 13.77 -11.25 -37.93
C LYS A 326 14.75 -11.53 -39.07
N ILE A 327 15.89 -10.83 -39.11
CA ILE A 327 16.95 -11.05 -40.11
C ILE A 327 17.55 -12.46 -39.96
N ILE A 328 17.88 -12.89 -38.75
CA ILE A 328 18.40 -14.24 -38.47
C ILE A 328 17.40 -15.32 -38.89
N LYS A 329 16.12 -15.18 -38.54
CA LYS A 329 15.06 -16.12 -38.94
C LYS A 329 14.89 -16.21 -40.47
N GLN A 330 14.99 -15.09 -41.17
CA GLN A 330 14.93 -15.08 -42.64
C GLN A 330 16.17 -15.74 -43.28
N ALA A 331 17.37 -15.50 -42.74
CA ALA A 331 18.60 -16.14 -43.21
C ALA A 331 18.55 -17.67 -43.03
N LEU A 332 18.10 -18.14 -41.87
CA LEU A 332 17.91 -19.58 -41.61
C LEU A 332 16.88 -20.22 -42.56
N LYS A 333 15.79 -19.51 -42.86
CA LYS A 333 14.77 -19.99 -43.80
C LYS A 333 15.29 -20.08 -45.24
N LYS A 334 16.15 -19.13 -45.66
CA LYS A 334 16.83 -19.17 -46.97
C LYS A 334 17.90 -20.28 -47.03
N GLY A 335 18.66 -20.48 -45.95
CA GLY A 335 19.65 -21.57 -45.83
C GLY A 335 19.03 -22.96 -45.95
N LYS A 336 17.91 -23.21 -45.25
CA LYS A 336 17.17 -24.48 -45.34
C LYS A 336 16.68 -24.80 -46.76
N LYS A 337 16.24 -23.79 -47.52
CA LYS A 337 15.84 -23.98 -48.93
C LYS A 337 17.02 -24.34 -49.84
N LYS A 338 18.21 -23.82 -49.57
CA LYS A 338 19.44 -24.11 -50.35
C LYS A 338 19.93 -25.53 -50.10
N ILE A 339 19.90 -26.00 -48.85
CA ILE A 339 20.22 -27.38 -48.46
C ILE A 339 19.23 -28.39 -49.10
N HIS A 340 17.95 -28.02 -49.20
CA HIS A 340 16.95 -28.90 -49.81
C HIS A 340 17.09 -29.06 -51.34
N ARG A 341 17.71 -28.09 -52.03
CA ARG A 341 18.04 -28.21 -53.46
C ARG A 341 19.30 -29.04 -53.72
N PHE A 342 20.28 -28.97 -52.82
CA PHE A 342 21.53 -29.76 -52.92
C PHE A 342 21.32 -31.26 -52.65
N ARG A 343 20.22 -31.64 -52.00
CA ARG A 343 19.88 -33.04 -51.72
C ARG A 343 19.04 -33.72 -52.82
N LYS A 344 18.69 -32.99 -53.89
CA LYS A 344 17.80 -33.43 -54.97
C LYS A 344 18.45 -33.41 -56.36
N GLY A 345 19.71 -33.01 -56.47
CA GLY A 345 20.58 -33.28 -57.61
C GLY A 345 21.67 -34.22 -57.14
#